data_AF-A0A3A0CUF5-F1
#
_entry.id   AF-A0A3A0CUF5-F1
#
_cell.length_a   1.000
_cell.length_b   1.000
_cell.length_c   1.000
_cell.angle_alpha   90.00
_cell.angle_beta   90.00
_cell.angle_gamma   90.00
#
_symmetry.space_group_name_H-M   'P 1'
#
loop_
_entity.id
_entity.type
_entity.pdbx_description
1 polymer ?
#
loop_
_entity_poly.entity_id
_entity_poly.type
_entity_poly.pdbx_seq_one_letter_code
_entity_poly.pdbx_strand_id
1 'polypeptide(L)'
;MVLGAGLMVAVSGCTEFSHFGQVSNRMTSAPVNNVKIEQQQEDGSWKTIGYSDGKGAWNIFKMQISGGGRVRMTKAGYAPHVMDESDFLSQHVILMTPIEEEEWGEGVSD
;
A
#
# COMPACT_ATOMS: atom_id res chain seq x y z
N MET A 1 -26.95 -35.72 -38.00
CA MET A 1 -27.46 -34.86 -36.91
C MET A 1 -26.29 -34.53 -36.00
N VAL A 2 -26.00 -33.22 -35.95
CA VAL A 2 -25.19 -32.41 -35.02
C VAL A 2 -24.16 -33.10 -34.12
N LEU A 3 -22.89 -32.87 -34.45
CA LEU A 3 -21.74 -32.84 -33.53
C LEU A 3 -21.94 -31.72 -32.50
N GLY A 4 -21.76 -32.04 -31.21
CA GLY A 4 -21.78 -31.06 -30.13
C GLY A 4 -20.81 -31.44 -29.03
N ALA A 5 -19.51 -31.33 -29.31
CA ALA A 5 -18.48 -31.40 -28.27
C ALA A 5 -18.63 -30.16 -27.38
N GLY A 6 -19.19 -30.36 -26.19
CA GLY A 6 -19.33 -29.33 -25.17
C GLY A 6 -17.96 -28.82 -24.75
N LEU A 7 -17.67 -27.57 -25.11
CA LEU A 7 -16.54 -26.80 -24.61
C LEU A 7 -16.70 -26.66 -23.09
N MET A 8 -15.92 -27.41 -22.32
CA MET A 8 -15.80 -27.17 -20.88
C MET A 8 -15.11 -25.81 -20.69
N VAL A 9 -15.89 -24.81 -20.29
CA VAL A 9 -15.36 -23.54 -19.79
C VAL A 9 -14.68 -23.85 -18.46
N ALA A 10 -13.36 -23.97 -18.50
CA ALA A 10 -12.54 -24.00 -17.30
C ALA A 10 -12.69 -22.65 -16.58
N VAL A 11 -13.52 -22.60 -15.54
CA VAL A 11 -13.50 -21.55 -14.53
C VAL A 11 -12.23 -21.75 -13.71
N SER A 12 -11.10 -21.24 -14.20
CA SER A 12 -9.89 -21.02 -13.41
C SER A 12 -10.12 -19.82 -12.49
N GLY A 13 -11.04 -19.98 -11.53
CA GLY A 13 -11.38 -18.98 -10.53
C GLY A 13 -10.31 -18.88 -9.44
N CYS A 14 -9.17 -18.27 -9.77
CA CYS A 14 -8.21 -17.69 -8.81
C CYS A 14 -7.49 -16.51 -9.47
N THR A 15 -8.22 -15.56 -10.05
CA THR A 15 -7.65 -14.25 -10.40
C THR A 15 -7.70 -13.37 -9.17
N GLU A 16 -6.58 -13.31 -8.45
CA GLU A 16 -6.32 -12.45 -7.31
C GLU A 16 -6.42 -10.97 -7.74
N PHE A 17 -7.65 -10.45 -7.77
CA PHE A 17 -8.03 -9.13 -8.31
C PHE A 17 -7.62 -7.95 -7.41
N SER A 18 -7.31 -8.27 -6.17
CA SER A 18 -6.97 -7.35 -5.11
C SER A 18 -5.57 -7.62 -4.59
N HIS A 19 -4.85 -6.56 -4.28
CA HIS A 19 -3.62 -6.61 -3.51
C HIS A 19 -3.92 -6.17 -2.08
N PHE A 20 -3.59 -7.04 -1.13
CA PHE A 20 -3.85 -6.87 0.29
C PHE A 20 -2.54 -6.71 1.05
N GLY A 21 -2.59 -5.89 2.09
CA GLY A 21 -1.51 -5.81 3.05
C GLY A 21 -1.89 -5.03 4.30
N GLN A 22 -0.90 -4.82 5.15
CA GLN A 22 -1.04 -4.30 6.50
C GLN A 22 0.05 -3.26 6.78
N VAL A 23 -0.33 -2.09 7.29
CA VAL A 23 0.61 -1.08 7.80
C VAL A 23 0.64 -1.10 9.31
N SER A 24 1.84 -1.16 9.88
CA SER A 24 2.06 -1.03 11.31
C SER A 24 3.14 0.00 11.63
N ASN A 25 3.11 0.53 12.85
CA ASN A 25 4.14 1.38 13.40
C ASN A 25 5.39 0.53 13.66
N ARG A 26 6.54 0.95 13.15
CA ARG A 26 7.81 0.22 13.27
C ARG A 26 8.24 -0.02 14.73
N MET A 27 7.92 0.90 15.64
CA MET A 27 8.35 0.87 17.04
C MET A 27 7.39 0.07 17.93
N THR A 28 6.09 0.26 17.74
CA THR A 28 5.07 -0.31 18.63
C THR A 28 4.35 -1.52 18.04
N SER A 29 4.56 -1.83 16.76
CA SER A 29 3.79 -2.81 15.97
C SER A 29 2.28 -2.51 15.90
N ALA A 30 1.82 -1.37 16.43
CA ALA A 30 0.42 -0.99 16.39
C ALA A 30 -0.02 -0.67 14.95
N PRO A 31 -1.28 -0.97 14.57
CA PRO A 31 -1.77 -0.68 13.24
C PRO A 31 -1.77 0.83 12.96
N VAL A 32 -1.41 1.24 11.75
CA VAL A 32 -1.45 2.65 11.33
C VAL A 32 -2.63 2.85 10.39
N ASN A 33 -3.63 3.60 10.87
CA ASN A 33 -4.86 3.87 10.12
C ASN A 33 -4.72 5.06 9.17
N ASN A 34 -5.59 5.11 8.15
CA ASN A 34 -5.70 6.21 7.21
C ASN A 34 -4.36 6.60 6.55
N VAL A 35 -3.50 5.61 6.30
CA VAL A 35 -2.27 5.81 5.53
C VAL A 35 -2.67 5.99 4.08
N LYS A 36 -2.33 7.13 3.49
CA LYS A 36 -2.61 7.43 2.10
C LYS A 36 -1.62 6.67 1.22
N ILE A 37 -2.13 5.90 0.26
CA ILE A 37 -1.34 5.11 -0.68
C ILE A 37 -1.49 5.74 -2.06
N GLU A 38 -0.37 6.15 -2.63
CA GLU A 38 -0.30 6.85 -3.91
C GLU A 38 0.67 6.14 -4.85
N GLN A 39 0.36 6.15 -6.14
CA GLN A 39 1.25 5.69 -7.19
C GLN A 39 1.72 6.87 -8.02
N GLN A 40 3.01 6.92 -8.32
CA GLN A 40 3.52 7.88 -9.29
C GLN A 40 2.92 7.57 -10.67
N GLN A 41 2.64 8.57 -11.48
CA GLN A 41 2.18 8.41 -12.86
C GLN A 41 3.33 8.74 -13.82
N GLU A 42 3.18 8.44 -15.11
CA GLU A 42 4.21 8.70 -16.12
C GLU A 42 4.61 10.18 -16.22
N ASP A 43 3.69 11.10 -15.92
CA ASP A 43 3.93 12.55 -15.88
C ASP A 43 4.63 13.03 -14.59
N GLY A 44 4.97 12.10 -13.69
CA GLY A 44 5.61 12.36 -12.40
C GLY A 44 4.65 12.76 -11.28
N SER A 45 3.36 12.96 -11.55
CA SER A 45 2.34 13.25 -10.55
C SER A 45 2.04 12.05 -9.66
N TRP A 46 1.42 12.29 -8.50
CA TRP A 46 1.03 11.23 -7.57
C TRP A 46 -0.48 11.07 -7.56
N LYS A 47 -0.96 9.87 -7.88
CA LYS A 47 -2.38 9.50 -7.88
C LYS A 47 -2.69 8.63 -6.67
N THR A 48 -3.75 8.97 -5.94
CA THR A 48 -4.21 8.13 -4.83
C THR A 48 -4.85 6.83 -5.35
N ILE A 49 -4.39 5.70 -4.83
CA ILE A 49 -4.90 4.37 -5.18
C ILE A 49 -5.60 3.67 -4.01
N GLY A 50 -5.39 4.15 -2.78
CA GLY A 50 -6.09 3.60 -1.62
C GLY A 50 -5.70 4.25 -0.30
N TYR A 51 -6.30 3.73 0.77
CA TYR A 51 -6.00 4.07 2.16
C TYR A 51 -5.95 2.81 3.01
N SER A 52 -5.16 2.81 4.08
CA SER A 52 -5.33 1.81 5.14
C SER A 52 -6.57 2.11 5.99
N ASP A 53 -7.25 1.06 6.44
CA ASP A 53 -8.46 1.14 7.27
C ASP A 53 -8.15 1.38 8.77
N GLY A 54 -9.18 1.32 9.62
CA GLY A 54 -9.05 1.49 11.08
C GLY A 54 -8.19 0.42 11.77
N LYS A 55 -7.88 -0.68 11.07
CA LYS A 55 -7.01 -1.76 11.54
C LYS A 55 -5.66 -1.75 10.83
N GLY A 56 -5.37 -0.75 10.00
CA GLY A 56 -4.13 -0.65 9.23
C GLY A 56 -4.09 -1.54 7.99
N ALA A 57 -5.16 -2.25 7.65
CA ALA A 57 -5.23 -3.10 6.47
C ALA A 57 -5.56 -2.27 5.23
N TRP A 58 -5.08 -2.68 4.06
CA TRP A 58 -5.54 -2.15 2.77
C TRP A 58 -6.02 -3.28 1.86
N ASN A 59 -6.90 -2.89 0.94
CA ASN A 59 -7.33 -3.70 -0.19
C ASN A 59 -7.40 -2.77 -1.41
N ILE A 60 -6.48 -2.96 -2.35
CA ILE A 60 -6.41 -2.16 -3.59
C ILE A 60 -6.66 -3.09 -4.77
N PHE A 61 -7.54 -2.69 -5.68
CA PHE A 61 -7.72 -3.46 -6.90
C PHE A 61 -6.49 -3.32 -7.78
N LYS A 62 -5.92 -4.43 -8.24
CA LYS A 62 -4.68 -4.40 -9.05
C LYS A 62 -4.84 -3.57 -10.33
N MET A 63 -6.06 -3.45 -10.86
CA MET A 63 -6.37 -2.57 -12.01
C MET A 63 -6.18 -1.06 -11.74
N GLN A 64 -6.11 -0.65 -10.46
CA GLN A 64 -5.82 0.74 -10.08
C GLN A 64 -4.32 1.03 -10.08
N ILE A 65 -3.49 -0.01 -10.11
CA ILE A 65 -2.02 0.05 -10.13
C ILE A 65 -1.60 0.03 -11.60
N SER A 66 -1.17 1.17 -12.13
CA SER A 66 -1.03 1.39 -13.58
C SER A 66 0.42 1.64 -14.05
N GLY A 67 1.41 0.94 -13.50
CA GLY A 67 2.76 0.88 -14.08
C GLY A 67 3.63 2.13 -13.96
N GLY A 68 3.35 3.04 -13.01
CA GLY A 68 4.18 4.24 -12.81
C GLY A 68 5.44 4.02 -11.98
N GLY A 69 5.77 2.76 -11.67
CA GLY A 69 7.07 2.33 -11.15
C GLY A 69 7.29 2.55 -9.66
N ARG A 70 6.64 3.55 -9.04
CA ARG A 70 6.81 3.86 -7.62
C ARG A 70 5.50 4.02 -6.88
N VAL A 71 5.48 3.57 -5.63
CA VAL A 71 4.39 3.73 -4.68
C VAL A 71 4.89 4.50 -3.46
N ARG A 72 4.08 5.43 -2.97
CA ARG A 72 4.33 6.22 -1.77
C ARG A 72 3.21 6.02 -0.77
N MET A 73 3.59 5.75 0.47
CA MET A 73 2.71 5.72 1.63
C MET A 73 2.98 6.92 2.53
N THR A 74 1.94 7.69 2.86
CA THR A 74 2.04 8.91 3.68
C THR A 74 1.02 8.95 4.79
N LYS A 75 1.45 9.44 5.95
CA LYS A 75 0.63 9.67 7.14
C LYS A 75 1.29 10.76 7.98
N ALA A 76 0.52 11.72 8.49
CA ALA A 76 1.04 12.74 9.40
C ALA A 76 1.66 12.09 10.65
N GLY A 77 2.82 12.59 11.09
CA GLY A 77 3.60 12.01 12.19
C GLY A 77 4.46 10.80 11.79
N TYR A 78 4.53 10.46 10.50
CA TYR A 78 5.37 9.36 9.98
C TYR A 78 6.20 9.81 8.79
N ALA A 79 7.41 9.26 8.68
CA ALA A 79 8.25 9.47 7.51
C ALA A 79 7.57 8.84 6.28
N PRO A 80 7.49 9.54 5.13
CA PRO A 80 6.98 8.96 3.91
C PRO A 80 7.78 7.72 3.51
N HIS A 81 7.08 6.64 3.19
CA HIS A 81 7.71 5.42 2.71
C HIS A 81 7.50 5.31 1.20
N VAL A 82 8.57 5.37 0.42
CA VAL A 82 8.52 5.26 -1.05
C VAL A 82 9.25 4.00 -1.45
N MET A 83 8.61 3.18 -2.29
CA MET A 83 9.14 1.92 -2.79
C MET A 83 8.79 1.74 -4.26
N ASP A 84 9.40 0.75 -4.89
CA ASP A 84 9.04 0.38 -6.25
C ASP A 84 7.70 -0.38 -6.27
N GLU A 85 7.00 -0.30 -7.39
CA GLU A 85 5.71 -0.98 -7.56
C GLU A 85 5.81 -2.50 -7.36
N SER A 86 6.90 -3.12 -7.82
CA SER A 86 7.17 -4.55 -7.62
C SER A 86 7.32 -4.90 -6.13
N ASP A 87 7.98 -4.03 -5.37
CA ASP A 87 8.15 -4.22 -3.93
C ASP A 87 6.82 -4.11 -3.23
N PHE A 88 6.02 -3.09 -3.57
CA PHE A 88 4.67 -2.93 -3.05
C PHE A 88 3.81 -4.18 -3.33
N LEU A 89 3.81 -4.68 -4.56
CA LEU A 89 3.01 -5.84 -4.96
C LEU A 89 3.45 -7.16 -4.32
N SER A 90 4.71 -7.27 -3.89
CA SER A 90 5.26 -8.46 -3.22
C SER A 90 5.15 -8.41 -1.69
N GLN A 91 5.00 -7.23 -1.11
CA GLN A 91 4.91 -7.03 0.33
C GLN A 91 3.46 -7.08 0.82
N HIS A 92 3.24 -7.79 1.93
CA HIS A 92 1.95 -7.81 2.62
C HIS A 92 1.98 -7.06 3.95
N VAL A 93 3.18 -6.65 4.41
CA VAL A 93 3.37 -5.93 5.67
C VAL A 93 4.36 -4.81 5.44
N ILE A 94 3.96 -3.59 5.82
CA ILE A 94 4.80 -2.40 5.75
C ILE A 94 4.90 -1.76 7.13
N LEU A 95 6.13 -1.42 7.52
CA LEU A 95 6.42 -0.78 8.80
C LEU A 95 6.74 0.70 8.57
N MET A 96 5.84 1.59 8.99
CA MET A 96 6.08 3.04 8.92
C MET A 96 6.84 3.51 10.15
N THR A 97 7.83 4.37 9.91
CA THR A 97 8.66 4.95 10.97
C THR A 97 8.02 6.24 11.45
N PRO A 98 7.63 6.37 12.72
CA PRO A 98 7.16 7.64 13.25
C PRO A 98 8.28 8.68 13.13
N ILE A 99 7.92 9.92 12.82
CA ILE A 99 8.84 11.05 12.97
C ILE A 99 8.87 11.32 14.47
N GLU A 100 10.00 11.04 15.11
CA GLU A 100 10.21 11.54 16.46
C GLU A 100 10.15 13.07 16.36
N GLU A 101 9.19 13.70 17.03
CA GLU A 101 9.32 15.11 17.34
C GLU A 101 10.57 15.21 18.19
N GLU A 102 11.64 15.75 17.61
CA GLU A 102 12.86 16.06 18.31
C GLU A 102 12.45 16.89 19.54
N GLU A 103 12.57 16.29 20.71
CA GLU A 103 12.21 16.84 22.01
C GLU A 103 13.21 17.98 22.31
N TRP A 104 13.08 19.10 21.60
CA TRP A 104 13.83 20.34 21.84
C TRP A 104 13.24 21.05 23.07
N GLY A 105 13.40 20.43 24.22
CA GLY A 105 13.26 21.03 25.54
C GLY A 105 14.09 20.17 26.48
N GLU A 106 15.16 20.61 27.12
CA GLU A 106 15.46 21.94 27.61
C GLU A 106 16.97 22.17 27.42
N GLY A 107 17.33 23.25 26.74
CA GLY A 107 18.67 23.79 26.86
C GLY A 107 18.90 24.15 28.32
N VAL A 108 19.88 23.51 28.94
CA VAL A 108 20.40 23.90 30.25
C VAL A 108 20.95 25.34 30.12
N SER A 109 20.27 26.28 30.76
CA SER A 109 20.76 27.62 31.12
C SER A 109 20.11 27.95 32.46
N ASP A 110 20.77 28.23 33.58
CA ASP A 110 22.16 28.49 33.97
C ASP A 110 22.43 27.73 35.29
#